data_AF-W4L505-F1
#
_entry.id   AF-W4L505-F1
#
_cell.length_a   1.000
_cell.length_b   1.000
_cell.length_c   1.000
_cell.angle_alpha   90.00
_cell.angle_beta   90.00
_cell.angle_gamma   90.00
#
_symmetry.space_group_name_H-M   'P 1'
#
loop_
_entity.id
_entity.type
_entity.pdbx_description
1 polymer ?
#
loop_
_entity_poly.entity_id
_entity_poly.type
_entity_poly.pdbx_seq_one_letter_code
_entity_poly.pdbx_strand_id
1 'polypeptide(L)'
;MIPQSMQSLLDAYFPQGMLHNRVARQDGQCHLELNHRDEKLLNQLGITSDELGPFLVMLMWNEASDLEIGGYLVVDNLSMGTPTIGGIRMLPALELLDVYNLARGMTLKSGAANLPHGGGKSGIVAPDRQLSAEEHELIIRGFARLLKRYQHLYVPGPDVGTNDNDMKTIAIENGLDAAMSKPADMGGTPIDELGGAAGGIITSLEVLLNIMPRLKVLPQFSNMVIPSKDEVTVLFQGFGAVGANAAHMLKERLPEAKTIGISDAEGYLYDPAGLPVDELFQAWQQHGLVTQAHFQQVLADQGRHASTKFSSDSNNLLREKAFCLVPAAPVFNYLGVDPPEGASMTIDT
;
A
#
# COMPACT_ATOMS: atom_id res chain seq x y z
N MET A 1 -18.78 -13.86 11.71
CA MET A 1 -17.83 -14.49 12.68
C MET A 1 -16.66 -13.54 12.92
N ILE A 2 -15.94 -13.65 14.03
CA ILE A 2 -14.74 -12.84 14.28
C ILE A 2 -13.58 -13.46 13.48
N PRO A 3 -12.82 -12.68 12.67
CA PRO A 3 -11.61 -13.19 12.02
C PRO A 3 -10.63 -13.78 13.04
N GLN A 4 -10.01 -14.92 12.71
CA GLN A 4 -9.23 -15.72 13.68
C GLN A 4 -8.07 -14.94 14.36
N SER A 5 -7.33 -14.14 13.61
CA SER A 5 -6.23 -13.34 14.16
C SER A 5 -6.74 -12.23 15.09
N MET A 6 -7.90 -11.62 14.76
CA MET A 6 -8.57 -10.68 15.65
C MET A 6 -9.02 -11.36 16.93
N GLN A 7 -9.62 -12.55 16.85
CA GLN A 7 -10.04 -13.31 18.02
C GLN A 7 -8.86 -13.58 18.96
N SER A 8 -7.72 -13.97 18.38
CA SER A 8 -6.48 -14.21 19.14
C SER A 8 -5.99 -12.96 19.88
N LEU A 9 -6.04 -11.80 19.22
CA LEU A 9 -5.71 -10.50 19.83
C LEU A 9 -6.71 -10.13 20.95
N LEU A 10 -8.01 -10.33 20.71
CA LEU A 10 -9.05 -10.06 21.70
C LEU A 10 -8.84 -10.91 22.97
N ASP A 11 -8.60 -12.21 22.80
CA ASP A 11 -8.40 -13.12 23.92
C ASP A 11 -7.11 -12.84 24.70
N ALA A 12 -6.07 -12.36 24.03
CA ALA A 12 -4.79 -12.04 24.66
C ALA A 12 -4.83 -10.76 25.50
N TYR A 13 -5.54 -9.72 25.05
CA TYR A 13 -5.47 -8.38 25.66
C TYR A 13 -6.76 -7.93 26.36
N PHE A 14 -7.90 -8.58 26.10
CA PHE A 14 -9.20 -8.13 26.58
C PHE A 14 -9.93 -9.24 27.35
N PRO A 15 -9.92 -9.20 28.70
CA PRO A 15 -10.67 -10.15 29.51
C PRO A 15 -12.16 -10.17 29.13
N GLN A 16 -12.80 -11.34 29.16
CA GLN A 16 -14.20 -11.47 28.69
C GLN A 16 -15.19 -10.50 29.37
N GLY A 17 -15.02 -10.23 30.66
CA GLY A 17 -15.84 -9.24 31.38
C GLY A 17 -15.67 -7.81 30.86
N MET A 18 -14.48 -7.45 30.37
CA MET A 18 -14.23 -6.17 29.72
C MET A 18 -14.93 -6.12 28.35
N LEU A 19 -14.79 -7.17 27.54
CA LEU A 19 -15.44 -7.25 26.22
C LEU A 19 -16.97 -7.20 26.33
N HIS A 20 -17.55 -7.85 27.34
CA HIS A 20 -18.99 -7.81 27.57
C HIS A 20 -19.49 -6.37 27.79
N ASN A 21 -18.76 -5.58 28.58
CA ASN A 21 -19.18 -4.23 28.97
C ASN A 21 -18.81 -3.14 27.95
N ARG A 22 -17.74 -3.32 27.18
CA ARG A 22 -17.19 -2.29 26.29
C ARG A 22 -17.58 -2.43 24.82
N VAL A 23 -17.92 -3.63 24.37
CA VAL A 23 -18.28 -3.84 22.97
C VAL A 23 -19.71 -3.37 22.75
N ALA A 24 -19.88 -2.33 21.95
CA ALA A 24 -21.18 -1.90 21.46
C ALA A 24 -21.66 -2.90 20.40
N ARG A 25 -22.90 -3.39 20.53
CA ARG A 25 -23.52 -4.36 19.62
C ARG A 25 -24.82 -3.81 19.07
N GLN A 26 -24.97 -3.85 17.75
CA GLN A 26 -26.20 -3.45 17.07
C GLN A 26 -26.35 -4.27 15.79
N ASP A 27 -27.45 -5.01 15.65
CA ASP A 27 -27.77 -5.81 14.45
C ASP A 27 -26.61 -6.73 14.00
N GLY A 28 -25.91 -7.32 14.97
CA GLY A 28 -24.73 -8.18 14.74
C GLY A 28 -23.43 -7.45 14.43
N GLN A 29 -23.45 -6.12 14.32
CA GLN A 29 -22.24 -5.30 14.21
C GLN A 29 -21.68 -5.00 15.60
N CYS A 30 -20.40 -5.28 15.77
CA CYS A 30 -19.68 -5.13 17.02
C CYS A 30 -18.57 -4.09 16.86
N HIS A 31 -18.46 -3.18 17.83
CA HIS A 31 -17.40 -2.16 17.86
C HIS A 31 -16.80 -2.05 19.26
N LEU A 32 -15.48 -2.16 19.33
CA LEU A 32 -14.70 -1.90 20.54
C LEU A 32 -13.93 -0.60 20.36
N GLU A 33 -14.30 0.40 21.16
CA GLU A 33 -13.73 1.74 21.09
C GLU A 33 -12.55 1.92 22.08
N LEU A 34 -11.36 2.27 21.57
CA LEU A 34 -10.22 2.71 22.37
C LEU A 34 -9.85 4.17 22.04
N ASN A 35 -9.51 4.95 23.07
CA ASN A 35 -9.09 6.34 22.95
C ASN A 35 -8.00 6.69 23.98
N HIS A 36 -7.67 7.98 24.13
CA HIS A 36 -6.65 8.47 25.08
C HIS A 36 -6.83 7.99 26.54
N ARG A 37 -8.04 7.59 26.95
CA ARG A 37 -8.29 7.05 28.31
C ARG A 37 -7.81 5.61 28.47
N ASP A 38 -7.49 4.95 27.36
CA ASP A 38 -7.03 3.57 27.29
C ASP A 38 -5.52 3.46 27.13
N GLU A 39 -4.77 4.50 27.46
CA GLU A 39 -3.31 4.61 27.27
C GLU A 39 -2.54 3.35 27.70
N LYS A 40 -2.86 2.78 28.87
CA LYS A 40 -2.19 1.54 29.34
C LYS A 40 -2.42 0.35 28.40
N LEU A 41 -3.63 0.21 27.87
CA LEU A 41 -4.00 -0.88 26.98
C LEU A 41 -3.44 -0.64 25.58
N LEU A 42 -3.47 0.60 25.10
CA LEU A 42 -2.82 0.99 23.84
C LEU A 42 -1.31 0.68 23.88
N ASN A 43 -0.63 1.04 24.97
CA ASN A 43 0.79 0.74 25.15
C ASN A 43 1.07 -0.78 25.17
N GLN A 44 0.18 -1.59 25.74
CA GLN A 44 0.29 -3.06 25.69
C GLN A 44 0.14 -3.63 24.28
N LEU A 45 -0.65 -2.96 23.43
CA LEU A 45 -0.81 -3.28 22.00
C LEU A 45 0.33 -2.70 21.13
N GLY A 46 1.36 -2.11 21.74
CA GLY A 46 2.46 -1.47 21.02
C GLY A 46 2.12 -0.10 20.43
N ILE A 47 0.95 0.45 20.77
CA ILE A 47 0.47 1.73 20.26
C ILE A 47 0.88 2.84 21.21
N THR A 48 1.72 3.75 20.74
CA THR A 48 2.15 4.93 21.51
C THR A 48 1.09 6.02 21.42
N SER A 49 0.59 6.46 22.58
CA SER A 49 -0.31 7.61 22.68
C SER A 49 0.49 8.87 22.98
N ASP A 50 0.80 9.66 21.96
CA ASP A 50 1.56 10.90 22.06
C ASP A 50 0.71 12.12 21.66
N GLU A 51 1.32 13.30 21.52
CA GLU A 51 0.62 14.53 21.15
C GLU A 51 0.02 14.49 19.74
N LEU A 52 0.50 13.58 18.87
CA LEU A 52 -0.06 13.39 17.54
C LEU A 52 -1.26 12.45 17.57
N GLY A 53 -1.28 11.44 18.43
CA GLY A 53 -2.38 10.49 18.48
C GLY A 53 -2.01 9.14 19.08
N PRO A 54 -2.83 8.10 18.86
CA PRO A 54 -4.02 8.14 18.03
C PRO A 54 -5.23 8.76 18.76
N PHE A 55 -6.04 9.52 18.03
CA PHE A 55 -7.32 10.04 18.51
C PHE A 55 -8.33 8.91 18.79
N LEU A 56 -8.35 7.87 17.94
CA LEU A 56 -9.32 6.77 18.00
C LEU A 56 -8.71 5.48 17.42
N VAL A 57 -8.86 4.34 18.13
CA VAL A 57 -8.40 3.00 17.67
C VAL A 57 -9.50 1.96 17.81
N MET A 58 -10.13 1.59 16.68
CA MET A 58 -11.33 0.76 16.63
C MET A 58 -11.02 -0.66 16.19
N LEU A 59 -11.59 -1.61 16.91
CA LEU A 59 -11.73 -3.00 16.47
C LEU A 59 -13.20 -3.25 16.17
N MET A 60 -13.49 -3.81 15.00
CA MET A 60 -14.88 -4.00 14.55
C MET A 60 -15.07 -5.31 13.78
N TRP A 61 -16.22 -5.95 13.96
CA TRP A 61 -16.56 -7.20 13.27
C TRP A 61 -18.07 -7.39 13.15
N ASN A 62 -18.48 -8.30 12.28
CA ASN A 62 -19.87 -8.72 12.13
C ASN A 62 -20.05 -10.16 12.62
N GLU A 63 -20.73 -10.32 13.76
CA GLU A 63 -21.01 -11.63 14.35
C GLU A 63 -22.21 -12.33 13.69
N ALA A 64 -23.10 -11.59 13.01
CA ALA A 64 -24.26 -12.14 12.30
C ALA A 64 -23.93 -12.68 10.90
N SER A 65 -22.70 -12.49 10.40
CA SER A 65 -22.28 -13.01 9.10
C SER A 65 -21.63 -14.40 9.21
N ASP A 66 -21.91 -15.27 8.25
CA ASP A 66 -21.20 -16.53 8.04
C ASP A 66 -19.81 -16.33 7.41
N LEU A 67 -19.50 -15.12 6.93
CA LEU A 67 -18.16 -14.74 6.50
C LEU A 67 -17.40 -14.09 7.67
N GLU A 68 -16.08 -14.20 7.63
CA GLU A 68 -15.19 -13.47 8.53
C GLU A 68 -15.09 -12.02 8.04
N ILE A 69 -15.94 -11.16 8.59
CA ILE A 69 -15.97 -9.73 8.28
C ILE A 69 -15.55 -8.98 9.53
N GLY A 70 -14.33 -8.46 9.52
CA GLY A 70 -13.81 -7.66 10.62
C GLY A 70 -12.46 -7.03 10.30
N GLY A 71 -12.09 -6.07 11.14
CA GLY A 71 -10.81 -5.41 11.04
C GLY A 71 -10.71 -4.21 11.96
N TYR A 72 -9.91 -3.24 11.53
CA TYR A 72 -9.48 -2.12 12.35
C TYR A 72 -9.71 -0.79 11.65
N LEU A 73 -9.91 0.27 12.44
CA LEU A 73 -9.83 1.67 12.00
C LEU A 73 -9.01 2.45 13.02
N VAL A 74 -7.96 3.12 12.58
CA VAL A 74 -7.22 4.08 13.39
C VAL A 74 -7.42 5.46 12.79
N VAL A 75 -7.90 6.39 13.62
CA VAL A 75 -7.87 7.83 13.34
C VAL A 75 -6.75 8.39 14.19
N ASP A 76 -5.65 8.76 13.56
CA ASP A 76 -4.45 9.16 14.28
C ASP A 76 -4.57 10.62 14.74
N ASN A 77 -4.72 11.56 13.81
CA ASN A 77 -4.74 12.99 14.13
C ASN A 77 -5.78 13.74 13.28
N LEU A 78 -6.42 14.78 13.86
CA LEU A 78 -7.46 15.61 13.20
C LEU A 78 -7.03 17.07 12.99
N SER A 79 -5.81 17.46 13.39
CA SER A 79 -5.38 18.86 13.50
C SER A 79 -5.31 19.58 12.14
N MET A 80 -4.97 18.84 11.08
CA MET A 80 -4.95 19.37 9.71
C MET A 80 -6.35 19.49 9.08
N GLY A 81 -7.38 18.90 9.72
CA GLY A 81 -8.76 18.99 9.27
C GLY A 81 -9.52 17.66 9.38
N THR A 82 -10.82 17.73 9.13
CA THR A 82 -11.74 16.59 9.13
C THR A 82 -12.55 16.53 7.84
N PRO A 83 -12.86 15.35 7.31
CA PRO A 83 -12.51 14.03 7.84
C PRO A 83 -11.02 13.68 7.61
N THR A 84 -10.52 12.68 8.34
CA THR A 84 -9.24 12.05 8.03
C THR A 84 -9.33 11.22 6.76
N ILE A 85 -8.21 11.04 6.09
CA ILE A 85 -8.12 10.27 4.85
C ILE A 85 -7.07 9.18 4.97
N GLY A 86 -7.33 8.06 4.30
CA GLY A 86 -6.39 6.95 4.16
C GLY A 86 -7.03 5.74 3.50
N GLY A 87 -6.20 4.79 3.05
CA GLY A 87 -6.67 3.62 2.32
C GLY A 87 -7.20 2.47 3.20
N ILE A 88 -8.01 1.58 2.63
CA ILE A 88 -8.39 0.28 3.23
C ILE A 88 -7.38 -0.80 2.79
N ARG A 89 -6.59 -1.32 3.73
CA ARG A 89 -5.74 -2.49 3.46
C ARG A 89 -6.48 -3.78 3.75
N MET A 90 -6.41 -4.77 2.87
CA MET A 90 -7.04 -6.08 3.08
C MET A 90 -6.00 -7.18 2.91
N LEU A 91 -5.59 -7.81 4.01
CA LEU A 91 -4.57 -8.87 4.03
C LEU A 91 -4.91 -9.93 5.10
N PRO A 92 -4.55 -11.21 4.90
CA PRO A 92 -4.83 -12.24 5.89
C PRO A 92 -4.14 -12.05 7.24
N ALA A 93 -2.87 -11.63 7.21
CA ALA A 93 -2.04 -11.42 8.41
C ALA A 93 -1.98 -9.93 8.82
N LEU A 94 -3.06 -9.17 8.61
CA LEU A 94 -3.08 -7.76 8.98
C LEU A 94 -3.18 -7.60 10.51
N GLU A 95 -2.23 -6.88 11.11
CA GLU A 95 -2.23 -6.57 12.53
C GLU A 95 -2.74 -5.16 12.82
N LEU A 96 -3.24 -4.93 14.05
CA LEU A 96 -3.68 -3.61 14.48
C LEU A 96 -2.52 -2.59 14.44
N LEU A 97 -1.31 -3.03 14.78
CA LEU A 97 -0.11 -2.19 14.79
C LEU A 97 0.26 -1.69 13.38
N ASP A 98 0.05 -2.51 12.35
CA ASP A 98 0.22 -2.10 10.95
C ASP A 98 -0.70 -0.93 10.60
N VAL A 99 -1.98 -1.03 10.97
CA VAL A 99 -2.99 0.00 10.70
C VAL A 99 -2.67 1.29 11.45
N TYR A 100 -2.21 1.19 12.70
CA TYR A 100 -1.73 2.34 13.47
C TYR A 100 -0.55 3.05 12.79
N ASN A 101 0.49 2.31 12.43
CA ASN A 101 1.69 2.87 11.79
C ASN A 101 1.34 3.54 10.45
N LEU A 102 0.44 2.93 9.67
CA LEU A 102 -0.04 3.51 8.42
C LEU A 102 -0.90 4.77 8.64
N ALA A 103 -1.74 4.81 9.68
CA ALA A 103 -2.52 6.00 10.03
C ALA A 103 -1.60 7.17 10.44
N ARG A 104 -0.56 6.89 11.24
CA ARG A 104 0.50 7.85 11.58
C ARG A 104 1.21 8.36 10.33
N GLY A 105 1.54 7.46 9.40
CA GLY A 105 2.08 7.81 8.08
C GLY A 105 1.16 8.75 7.31
N MET A 106 -0.16 8.52 7.34
CA MET A 106 -1.15 9.41 6.70
C MET A 106 -1.20 10.79 7.36
N THR A 107 -1.10 10.88 8.69
CA THR A 107 -1.04 12.18 9.40
C THR A 107 0.15 12.99 8.91
N LEU A 108 1.35 12.38 8.91
CA LEU A 108 2.57 13.04 8.48
C LEU A 108 2.54 13.40 7.00
N LYS A 109 2.01 12.50 6.14
CA LYS A 109 1.86 12.73 4.71
C LYS A 109 0.93 13.91 4.41
N SER A 110 -0.24 13.95 5.05
CA SER A 110 -1.20 15.05 4.88
C SER A 110 -0.63 16.38 5.37
N GLY A 111 0.09 16.38 6.49
CA GLY A 111 0.80 17.56 6.99
C GLY A 111 1.88 18.05 6.02
N ALA A 112 2.73 17.14 5.53
CA ALA A 112 3.79 17.46 4.57
C ALA A 112 3.25 17.96 3.22
N ALA A 113 2.13 17.41 2.76
CA ALA A 113 1.44 17.83 1.55
C ALA A 113 0.52 19.05 1.76
N ASN A 114 0.44 19.58 2.98
CA ASN A 114 -0.43 20.68 3.38
C ASN A 114 -1.90 20.48 2.94
N LEU A 115 -2.40 19.24 3.12
CA LEU A 115 -3.78 18.88 2.83
C LEU A 115 -4.69 19.23 4.02
N PRO A 116 -5.94 19.67 3.79
CA PRO A 116 -6.88 20.01 4.86
C PRO A 116 -7.53 18.76 5.49
N HIS A 117 -6.75 17.71 5.71
CA HIS A 117 -7.20 16.41 6.19
C HIS A 117 -6.23 15.85 7.22
N GLY A 118 -6.78 15.30 8.31
CA GLY A 118 -6.03 14.48 9.23
C GLY A 118 -5.63 13.11 8.66
N GLY A 119 -4.97 12.30 9.49
CA GLY A 119 -4.51 10.97 9.12
C GLY A 119 -5.38 9.86 9.69
N GLY A 120 -5.85 8.98 8.81
CA GLY A 120 -6.60 7.79 9.21
C GLY A 120 -6.16 6.58 8.40
N LYS A 121 -6.47 5.38 8.88
CA LYS A 121 -6.29 4.15 8.13
C LYS A 121 -7.26 3.10 8.64
N SER A 122 -7.78 2.29 7.73
CA SER A 122 -8.49 1.08 8.10
C SER A 122 -7.87 -0.13 7.43
N GLY A 123 -8.15 -1.30 7.97
CA GLY A 123 -7.92 -2.52 7.22
C GLY A 123 -8.77 -3.68 7.67
N ILE A 124 -8.93 -4.61 6.75
CA ILE A 124 -9.75 -5.81 6.83
C ILE A 124 -8.80 -6.98 7.02
N VAL A 125 -9.07 -7.78 8.05
CA VAL A 125 -8.39 -9.06 8.22
C VAL A 125 -9.07 -10.05 7.28
N ALA A 126 -8.41 -10.34 6.16
CA ALA A 126 -8.95 -11.24 5.14
C ALA A 126 -8.83 -12.71 5.59
N PRO A 127 -9.69 -13.61 5.09
CA PRO A 127 -9.45 -15.04 5.24
C PRO A 127 -8.11 -15.46 4.60
N ASP A 128 -7.37 -16.37 5.24
CA ASP A 128 -6.10 -16.93 4.72
C ASP A 128 -6.35 -18.01 3.66
N ARG A 129 -7.05 -17.61 2.59
CA ARG A 129 -7.36 -18.42 1.43
C ARG A 129 -7.71 -17.53 0.25
N GLN A 130 -7.74 -18.13 -0.93
CA GLN A 130 -8.30 -17.45 -2.10
C GLN A 130 -9.79 -17.19 -1.89
N LEU A 131 -10.20 -15.95 -2.14
CA LEU A 131 -11.59 -15.51 -2.13
C LEU A 131 -12.13 -15.54 -3.56
N SER A 132 -13.40 -15.92 -3.71
CA SER A 132 -14.12 -15.60 -4.94
C SER A 132 -14.35 -14.08 -5.03
N ALA A 133 -14.60 -13.57 -6.25
CA ALA A 133 -14.95 -12.16 -6.43
C ALA A 133 -16.22 -11.78 -5.64
N GLU A 134 -17.17 -12.70 -5.52
CA GLU A 134 -18.42 -12.50 -4.77
C GLU A 134 -18.16 -12.44 -3.27
N GLU A 135 -17.32 -13.32 -2.73
CA GLU A 135 -16.93 -13.30 -1.32
C GLU A 135 -16.18 -12.02 -0.96
N HIS A 136 -15.26 -11.59 -1.84
CA HIS A 136 -14.54 -10.31 -1.69
C HIS A 136 -15.51 -9.15 -1.61
N GLU A 137 -16.43 -9.02 -2.57
CA GLU A 137 -17.42 -7.94 -2.57
C GLU A 137 -18.31 -7.97 -1.31
N LEU A 138 -18.74 -9.15 -0.86
CA LEU A 138 -19.55 -9.30 0.36
C LEU A 138 -18.78 -8.86 1.62
N ILE A 139 -17.49 -9.18 1.71
CA ILE A 139 -16.61 -8.74 2.80
C ILE A 139 -16.47 -7.22 2.77
N ILE A 140 -16.17 -6.62 1.61
CA ILE A 140 -16.05 -5.17 1.45
C ILE A 140 -17.35 -4.47 1.83
N ARG A 141 -18.50 -4.98 1.36
CA ARG A 141 -19.83 -4.45 1.67
C ARG A 141 -20.14 -4.53 3.16
N GLY A 142 -19.84 -5.66 3.80
CA GLY A 142 -20.01 -5.82 5.23
C GLY A 142 -19.11 -4.88 6.04
N PHE A 143 -17.86 -4.69 5.61
CA PHE A 143 -16.93 -3.76 6.24
C PHE A 143 -17.36 -2.30 6.05
N ALA A 144 -17.92 -1.94 4.88
CA ALA A 144 -18.51 -0.63 4.64
C ALA A 144 -19.55 -0.29 5.70
N ARG A 145 -20.43 -1.25 6.02
CA ARG A 145 -21.47 -1.08 7.06
C ARG A 145 -20.86 -0.87 8.45
N LEU A 146 -19.80 -1.61 8.78
CA LEU A 146 -19.07 -1.41 10.05
C LEU A 146 -18.45 -0.01 10.15
N LEU A 147 -17.95 0.53 9.03
CA LEU A 147 -17.37 1.88 8.96
C LEU A 147 -18.40 3.01 8.98
N LYS A 148 -19.67 2.73 8.64
CA LYS A 148 -20.72 3.76 8.44
C LYS A 148 -20.84 4.75 9.61
N ARG A 149 -20.75 4.27 10.85
CA ARG A 149 -20.82 5.12 12.05
C ARG A 149 -19.66 6.12 12.18
N TYR A 150 -18.55 5.88 11.48
CA TYR A 150 -17.33 6.70 11.52
C TYR A 150 -17.09 7.53 10.25
N GLN A 151 -18.02 7.56 9.30
CA GLN A 151 -17.88 8.29 8.03
C GLN A 151 -17.62 9.81 8.20
N HIS A 152 -17.99 10.38 9.35
CA HIS A 152 -17.74 11.79 9.68
C HIS A 152 -16.29 12.04 10.14
N LEU A 153 -15.55 10.99 10.53
CA LEU A 153 -14.16 11.05 10.98
C LEU A 153 -13.18 10.52 9.92
N TYR A 154 -13.62 9.63 9.04
CA TYR A 154 -12.73 8.90 8.13
C TYR A 154 -13.39 8.68 6.77
N VAL A 155 -12.67 9.02 5.71
CA VAL A 155 -13.04 8.72 4.32
C VAL A 155 -11.97 7.80 3.71
N PRO A 156 -12.30 6.53 3.45
CA PRO A 156 -11.38 5.57 2.87
C PRO A 156 -11.03 5.86 1.39
N GLY A 157 -9.83 5.47 0.98
CA GLY A 157 -9.45 5.19 -0.40
C GLY A 157 -8.97 3.73 -0.56
N PRO A 158 -8.42 3.34 -1.72
CA PRO A 158 -7.83 2.03 -1.89
C PRO A 158 -6.46 1.91 -1.21
N ASP A 159 -6.05 0.68 -0.94
CA ASP A 159 -4.69 0.27 -0.54
C ASP A 159 -4.47 -1.18 -0.98
N VAL A 160 -3.35 -1.80 -0.58
CA VAL A 160 -3.04 -3.21 -0.83
C VAL A 160 -4.23 -4.10 -0.47
N GLY A 161 -4.69 -4.87 -1.45
CA GLY A 161 -5.83 -5.78 -1.32
C GLY A 161 -7.20 -5.14 -1.57
N THR A 162 -7.27 -3.84 -1.87
CA THR A 162 -8.50 -3.18 -2.34
C THR A 162 -8.24 -2.33 -3.60
N ASN A 163 -9.30 -1.88 -4.26
CA ASN A 163 -9.21 -1.09 -5.50
C ASN A 163 -10.40 -0.10 -5.65
N ASP A 164 -10.47 0.57 -6.81
CA ASP A 164 -11.50 1.56 -7.13
C ASP A 164 -12.94 0.99 -7.15
N ASN A 165 -13.12 -0.28 -7.51
CA ASN A 165 -14.43 -0.97 -7.43
C ASN A 165 -14.83 -1.27 -5.97
N ASP A 166 -13.87 -1.50 -5.08
CA ASP A 166 -14.16 -1.62 -3.66
C ASP A 166 -14.62 -0.27 -3.11
N MET A 167 -13.97 0.83 -3.52
CA MET A 167 -14.41 2.19 -3.14
C MET A 167 -15.79 2.55 -3.70
N LYS A 168 -16.13 2.10 -4.92
CA LYS A 168 -17.50 2.14 -5.43
C LYS A 168 -18.48 1.45 -4.47
N THR A 169 -18.13 0.26 -3.97
CA THR A 169 -18.96 -0.49 -3.03
C THR A 169 -19.13 0.26 -1.71
N ILE A 170 -18.07 0.86 -1.16
CA ILE A 170 -18.15 1.72 0.04
C ILE A 170 -19.10 2.90 -0.21
N ALA A 171 -18.95 3.58 -1.34
CA ALA A 171 -19.80 4.74 -1.70
C ALA A 171 -21.27 4.36 -1.89
N ILE A 172 -21.56 3.16 -2.41
CA ILE A 172 -22.95 2.66 -2.52
C ILE A 172 -23.58 2.44 -1.14
N GLU A 173 -22.83 1.88 -0.19
CA GLU A 173 -23.36 1.54 1.15
C GLU A 173 -23.49 2.77 2.08
N ASN A 174 -22.54 3.71 1.97
CA ASN A 174 -22.39 4.82 2.92
C ASN A 174 -22.67 6.21 2.33
N GLY A 175 -22.78 6.33 1.00
CA GLY A 175 -23.01 7.60 0.30
C GLY A 175 -21.79 8.04 -0.53
N LEU A 176 -22.03 8.89 -1.53
CA LEU A 176 -21.02 9.25 -2.54
C LEU A 176 -19.75 9.87 -1.94
N ASP A 177 -19.88 10.67 -0.89
CA ASP A 177 -18.74 11.36 -0.25
C ASP A 177 -18.04 10.51 0.81
N ALA A 178 -18.50 9.27 1.04
CA ALA A 178 -17.94 8.35 2.02
C ALA A 178 -16.75 7.54 1.48
N ALA A 179 -16.31 7.78 0.24
CA ALA A 179 -15.11 7.16 -0.32
C ALA A 179 -14.38 8.10 -1.30
N MET A 180 -13.06 8.09 -1.19
CA MET A 180 -12.15 8.56 -2.23
C MET A 180 -12.06 7.51 -3.34
N SER A 181 -11.47 7.87 -4.47
CA SER A 181 -11.18 6.94 -5.57
C SER A 181 -12.35 6.22 -6.24
N LYS A 182 -13.58 6.61 -5.93
CA LYS A 182 -14.75 6.06 -6.62
C LYS A 182 -14.67 6.35 -8.13
N PRO A 183 -15.32 5.54 -8.97
CA PRO A 183 -15.35 5.75 -10.41
C PRO A 183 -15.84 7.14 -10.83
N ALA A 184 -15.43 7.56 -12.02
CA ALA A 184 -15.69 8.90 -12.54
C ALA A 184 -17.20 9.21 -12.68
N ASP A 185 -18.02 8.22 -13.00
CA ASP A 185 -19.48 8.34 -13.09
C ASP A 185 -20.17 8.56 -11.73
N MET A 186 -19.48 8.28 -10.63
CA MET A 186 -19.87 8.61 -9.26
C MET A 186 -19.26 9.92 -8.75
N GLY A 187 -18.62 10.70 -9.63
CA GLY A 187 -17.97 11.97 -9.30
C GLY A 187 -16.63 11.81 -8.59
N GLY A 188 -15.99 10.64 -8.67
CA GLY A 188 -14.66 10.43 -8.13
C GLY A 188 -13.55 10.51 -9.18
N THR A 189 -12.34 10.16 -8.75
CA THR A 189 -11.14 10.08 -9.59
C THR A 189 -10.53 8.72 -9.29
N PRO A 190 -10.62 7.73 -10.18
CA PRO A 190 -10.14 6.37 -9.90
C PRO A 190 -8.61 6.36 -9.84
N ILE A 191 -8.05 6.62 -8.66
CA ILE A 191 -6.62 6.88 -8.48
C ILE A 191 -5.77 5.64 -8.68
N ASP A 192 -6.29 4.44 -8.45
CA ASP A 192 -5.54 3.21 -8.69
C ASP A 192 -5.47 2.90 -10.18
N GLU A 193 -6.60 3.00 -10.89
CA GLU A 193 -6.63 2.86 -12.35
C GLU A 193 -5.77 3.91 -13.05
N LEU A 194 -5.78 5.16 -12.56
CA LEU A 194 -4.99 6.26 -13.11
C LEU A 194 -3.53 6.25 -12.63
N GLY A 195 -3.14 5.33 -11.75
CA GLY A 195 -1.77 5.24 -11.23
C GLY A 195 -1.33 6.48 -10.45
N GLY A 196 -2.20 7.07 -9.61
CA GLY A 196 -1.90 8.29 -8.87
C GLY A 196 -0.64 8.19 -8.00
N ALA A 197 -0.44 7.06 -7.32
CA ALA A 197 0.78 6.79 -6.55
C ALA A 197 2.02 6.68 -7.45
N ALA A 198 1.90 6.01 -8.60
CA ALA A 198 2.95 5.90 -9.60
C ALA A 198 3.35 7.26 -10.17
N GLY A 199 2.38 8.13 -10.45
CA GLY A 199 2.61 9.50 -10.92
C GLY A 199 3.41 10.33 -9.92
N GLY A 200 3.20 10.13 -8.61
CA GLY A 200 4.00 10.74 -7.56
C GLY A 200 5.47 10.28 -7.58
N ILE A 201 5.72 9.00 -7.82
CA ILE A 201 7.07 8.43 -7.93
C ILE A 201 7.81 9.04 -9.12
N ILE A 202 7.18 9.05 -10.31
CA ILE A 202 7.82 9.59 -11.52
C ILE A 202 8.03 11.10 -11.42
N THR A 203 7.08 11.84 -10.85
CA THR A 203 7.27 13.28 -10.57
C THR A 203 8.43 13.51 -9.60
N SER A 204 8.59 12.66 -8.59
CA SER A 204 9.71 12.76 -7.64
C SER A 204 11.06 12.50 -8.33
N LEU A 205 11.13 11.53 -9.24
CA LEU A 205 12.31 11.25 -10.05
C LEU A 205 12.68 12.45 -10.96
N GLU A 206 11.70 13.03 -11.66
CA GLU A 206 11.92 14.22 -12.48
C GLU A 206 12.43 15.40 -11.65
N VAL A 207 11.81 15.65 -10.48
CA VAL A 207 12.24 16.71 -9.57
C VAL A 207 13.66 16.43 -9.08
N LEU A 208 13.98 15.20 -8.70
CA LEU A 208 15.32 14.79 -8.29
C LEU A 208 16.36 15.13 -9.37
N LEU A 209 16.14 14.65 -10.60
CA LEU A 209 17.03 14.89 -11.74
C LEU A 209 17.24 16.40 -11.98
N ASN A 210 16.18 17.21 -11.82
CA ASN A 210 16.24 18.66 -11.98
C ASN A 210 17.02 19.37 -10.86
N ILE A 211 16.95 18.88 -9.61
CA ILE A 211 17.65 19.51 -8.48
C ILE A 211 19.08 19.01 -8.30
N MET A 212 19.43 17.82 -8.81
CA MET A 212 20.75 17.21 -8.68
C MET A 212 21.92 18.16 -9.00
N PRO A 213 21.91 18.94 -10.11
CA PRO A 213 22.96 19.92 -10.38
C PRO A 213 23.16 20.95 -9.27
N ARG A 214 22.06 21.37 -8.64
CA ARG A 214 22.08 22.36 -7.54
C ARG A 214 22.57 21.75 -6.24
N LEU A 215 22.36 20.45 -6.02
CA LEU A 215 22.84 19.75 -4.82
C LEU A 215 24.37 19.74 -4.72
N LYS A 216 25.10 19.82 -5.85
CA LYS A 216 26.58 19.83 -5.88
C LYS A 216 27.23 21.00 -5.15
N VAL A 217 26.48 22.06 -4.82
CA VAL A 217 26.99 23.15 -3.96
C VAL A 217 27.21 22.70 -2.51
N LEU A 218 26.54 21.62 -2.10
CA LEU A 218 26.69 21.03 -0.78
C LEU A 218 27.91 20.09 -0.79
N PRO A 219 28.85 20.20 0.17
CA PRO A 219 30.08 19.40 0.18
C PRO A 219 29.85 17.89 0.10
N GLN A 220 28.77 17.38 0.71
CA GLN A 220 28.42 15.96 0.67
C GLN A 220 28.00 15.43 -0.72
N PHE A 221 27.67 16.33 -1.66
CA PHE A 221 27.27 15.97 -3.02
C PHE A 221 28.19 16.56 -4.09
N SER A 222 29.33 17.16 -3.71
CA SER A 222 30.22 17.85 -4.66
C SER A 222 30.75 16.92 -5.76
N ASN A 223 30.98 15.65 -5.40
CA ASN A 223 31.49 14.62 -6.30
C ASN A 223 30.39 13.77 -6.94
N MET A 224 29.11 14.09 -6.69
CA MET A 224 27.99 13.35 -7.27
C MET A 224 28.06 13.42 -8.81
N VAL A 225 27.97 12.24 -9.43
CA VAL A 225 27.82 12.08 -10.87
C VAL A 225 26.34 12.25 -11.20
N ILE A 226 26.05 13.09 -12.20
CA ILE A 226 24.69 13.36 -12.65
C ILE A 226 24.55 12.59 -13.98
N PRO A 227 23.61 11.63 -14.08
CA PRO A 227 23.42 10.90 -15.31
C PRO A 227 22.88 11.84 -16.41
N SER A 228 23.25 11.61 -17.66
CA SER A 228 22.45 12.10 -18.77
C SER A 228 21.10 11.38 -18.80
N LYS A 229 20.12 11.93 -19.52
CA LYS A 229 18.76 11.36 -19.52
C LYS A 229 18.70 9.91 -20.00
N ASP A 230 19.55 9.54 -20.96
CA ASP A 230 19.67 8.20 -21.53
C ASP A 230 20.46 7.21 -20.65
N GLU A 231 21.14 7.71 -19.63
CA GLU A 231 21.80 6.92 -18.58
C GLU A 231 20.86 6.64 -17.39
N VAL A 232 19.68 7.28 -17.33
CA VAL A 232 18.69 7.05 -16.28
C VAL A 232 18.08 5.67 -16.47
N THR A 233 18.46 4.76 -15.58
CA THR A 233 17.97 3.37 -15.53
C THR A 233 17.20 3.13 -14.24
N VAL A 234 16.07 2.43 -14.34
CA VAL A 234 15.17 2.21 -13.21
C VAL A 234 14.85 0.72 -13.05
N LEU A 235 14.94 0.25 -11.81
CA LEU A 235 14.44 -1.06 -11.37
C LEU A 235 13.13 -0.85 -10.61
N PHE A 236 12.10 -1.64 -10.93
CA PHE A 236 10.85 -1.66 -10.17
C PHE A 236 10.71 -2.97 -9.42
N GLN A 237 10.88 -2.93 -8.10
CA GLN A 237 10.61 -4.09 -7.26
C GLN A 237 9.10 -4.11 -6.95
N GLY A 238 8.39 -5.13 -7.42
CA GLY A 238 6.93 -5.18 -7.39
C GLY A 238 6.29 -4.54 -8.62
N PHE A 239 6.01 -5.36 -9.63
CA PHE A 239 5.29 -4.97 -10.85
C PHE A 239 3.77 -5.10 -10.70
N GLY A 240 3.23 -4.52 -9.63
CA GLY A 240 1.79 -4.41 -9.36
C GLY A 240 1.23 -3.05 -9.79
N ALA A 241 0.08 -2.65 -9.22
CA ALA A 241 -0.59 -1.39 -9.56
C ALA A 241 0.33 -0.16 -9.52
N VAL A 242 1.23 -0.06 -8.53
CA VAL A 242 2.18 1.06 -8.46
C VAL A 242 3.36 0.87 -9.42
N GLY A 243 4.05 -0.26 -9.38
CA GLY A 243 5.26 -0.46 -10.19
C GLY A 243 4.99 -0.54 -11.69
N ALA A 244 3.91 -1.20 -12.11
CA ALA A 244 3.54 -1.31 -13.53
C ALA A 244 3.15 0.05 -14.11
N ASN A 245 2.28 0.81 -13.43
CA ASN A 245 1.94 2.17 -13.84
C ASN A 245 3.16 3.09 -13.79
N ALA A 246 4.06 2.96 -12.82
CA ALA A 246 5.26 3.79 -12.73
C ALA A 246 6.21 3.51 -13.89
N ALA A 247 6.42 2.24 -14.26
CA ALA A 247 7.21 1.87 -15.42
C ALA A 247 6.60 2.41 -16.72
N HIS A 248 5.28 2.34 -16.88
CA HIS A 248 4.57 2.88 -18.04
C HIS A 248 4.69 4.41 -18.11
N MET A 249 4.40 5.12 -17.01
CA MET A 249 4.54 6.57 -16.93
C MET A 249 5.97 7.06 -17.10
N LEU A 250 6.97 6.30 -16.64
CA LEU A 250 8.39 6.61 -16.87
C LEU A 250 8.66 6.70 -18.37
N LYS A 251 8.19 5.71 -19.14
CA LYS A 251 8.36 5.68 -20.59
C LYS A 251 7.64 6.85 -21.29
N GLU A 252 6.45 7.23 -20.82
CA GLU A 252 5.69 8.34 -21.41
C GLU A 252 6.32 9.71 -21.11
N ARG A 253 6.79 9.92 -19.88
CA ARG A 253 7.24 11.24 -19.40
C ARG A 253 8.74 11.47 -19.53
N LEU A 254 9.53 10.40 -19.48
CA LEU A 254 10.98 10.39 -19.66
C LEU A 254 11.38 9.32 -20.69
N PRO A 255 11.07 9.51 -21.99
CA PRO A 255 11.29 8.49 -23.02
C PRO A 255 12.74 8.04 -23.20
N GLU A 256 13.70 8.87 -22.78
CA GLU A 256 15.13 8.54 -22.82
C GLU A 256 15.54 7.58 -21.68
N ALA A 257 14.80 7.57 -20.57
CA ALA A 257 15.06 6.70 -19.42
C ALA A 257 14.59 5.26 -19.71
N LYS A 258 15.22 4.28 -19.05
CA LYS A 258 14.94 2.86 -19.29
C LYS A 258 14.51 2.14 -18.02
N THR A 259 13.38 1.46 -18.10
CA THR A 259 13.07 0.35 -17.19
C THR A 259 13.92 -0.84 -17.59
N ILE A 260 14.93 -1.18 -16.78
CA ILE A 260 15.87 -2.26 -17.09
C ILE A 260 15.65 -3.52 -16.25
N GLY A 261 14.81 -3.44 -15.21
CA GLY A 261 14.48 -4.60 -14.40
C GLY A 261 13.17 -4.44 -13.64
N ILE A 262 12.46 -5.55 -13.49
CA ILE A 262 11.22 -5.64 -12.71
C ILE A 262 11.19 -6.93 -11.90
N SER A 263 10.44 -6.95 -10.79
CA SER A 263 10.12 -8.20 -10.09
C SER A 263 8.65 -8.26 -9.68
N ASP A 264 8.12 -9.47 -9.59
CA ASP A 264 6.82 -9.75 -8.98
C ASP A 264 6.93 -11.00 -8.08
N ALA A 265 5.80 -11.57 -7.65
CA ALA A 265 5.79 -12.71 -6.75
C ALA A 265 6.38 -14.00 -7.37
N GLU A 266 6.48 -14.09 -8.70
CA GLU A 266 6.91 -15.30 -9.41
C GLU A 266 8.37 -15.25 -9.88
N GLY A 267 9.01 -14.08 -9.82
CA GLY A 267 10.40 -13.93 -10.23
C GLY A 267 10.84 -12.49 -10.52
N TYR A 268 11.92 -12.37 -11.29
CA TYR A 268 12.40 -11.09 -11.82
C TYR A 268 12.81 -11.19 -13.30
N LEU A 269 12.75 -10.05 -13.98
CA LEU A 269 13.27 -9.85 -15.32
C LEU A 269 14.30 -8.72 -15.31
N TYR A 270 15.36 -8.86 -16.09
CA TYR A 270 16.38 -7.80 -16.25
C TYR A 270 17.01 -7.81 -17.63
N ASP A 271 17.02 -6.66 -18.30
CA ASP A 271 17.75 -6.43 -19.54
C ASP A 271 18.41 -5.04 -19.47
N PRO A 272 19.75 -4.93 -19.47
CA PRO A 272 20.44 -3.63 -19.45
C PRO A 272 20.14 -2.78 -20.69
N ALA A 273 19.66 -3.36 -21.79
CA ALA A 273 19.20 -2.64 -22.97
C ALA A 273 17.80 -2.02 -22.79
N GLY A 274 17.02 -2.50 -21.81
CA GLY A 274 15.65 -2.07 -21.52
C GLY A 274 14.62 -3.19 -21.73
N LEU A 275 13.57 -3.19 -20.92
CA LEU A 275 12.46 -4.14 -20.99
C LEU A 275 11.32 -3.64 -21.91
N PRO A 276 10.52 -4.54 -22.50
CA PRO A 276 9.35 -4.18 -23.32
C PRO A 276 8.17 -3.75 -22.44
N VAL A 277 8.25 -2.54 -21.88
CA VAL A 277 7.31 -2.04 -20.85
C VAL A 277 5.84 -2.10 -21.29
N ASP A 278 5.50 -1.77 -22.53
CA ASP A 278 4.08 -1.75 -22.97
C ASP A 278 3.48 -3.16 -22.97
N GLU A 279 4.25 -4.14 -23.44
CA GLU A 279 3.84 -5.55 -23.47
C GLU A 279 3.66 -6.08 -22.04
N LEU A 280 4.62 -5.78 -21.16
CA LEU A 280 4.56 -6.16 -19.75
C LEU A 280 3.39 -5.49 -19.03
N PHE A 281 3.12 -4.21 -19.30
CA PHE A 281 2.01 -3.47 -18.73
C PHE A 281 0.65 -4.05 -19.17
N GLN A 282 0.49 -4.38 -20.45
CA GLN A 282 -0.71 -5.04 -20.97
C GLN A 282 -0.90 -6.43 -20.36
N ALA A 283 0.17 -7.22 -20.24
CA ALA A 283 0.12 -8.53 -19.59
C ALA A 283 -0.29 -8.39 -18.11
N TRP A 284 0.24 -7.39 -17.41
CA TRP A 284 -0.14 -7.09 -16.03
C TRP A 284 -1.62 -6.75 -15.89
N GLN A 285 -2.18 -5.91 -16.77
CA GLN A 285 -3.61 -5.57 -16.75
C GLN A 285 -4.51 -6.79 -16.95
N GLN A 286 -4.06 -7.80 -17.70
CA GLN A 286 -4.85 -9.00 -18.00
C GLN A 286 -4.67 -10.11 -16.96
N HIS A 287 -3.49 -10.24 -16.37
CA HIS A 287 -3.10 -11.43 -15.61
C HIS A 287 -2.54 -11.14 -14.21
N GLY A 288 -2.20 -9.88 -13.91
CA GLY A 288 -1.69 -9.44 -12.61
C GLY A 288 -0.22 -9.77 -12.36
N LEU A 289 0.25 -10.98 -12.68
CA LEU A 289 1.67 -11.37 -12.59
C LEU A 289 2.22 -11.58 -14.00
N VAL A 290 3.49 -11.22 -14.23
CA VAL A 290 4.06 -11.12 -15.58
C VAL A 290 5.39 -11.83 -15.76
N THR A 291 6.20 -11.98 -14.72
CA THR A 291 7.60 -12.42 -14.90
C THR A 291 7.69 -13.87 -15.41
N GLN A 292 6.99 -14.80 -14.77
CA GLN A 292 6.98 -16.21 -15.15
C GLN A 292 6.28 -16.44 -16.50
N ALA A 293 5.17 -15.74 -16.75
CA ALA A 293 4.45 -15.81 -18.01
C ALA A 293 5.31 -15.30 -19.18
N HIS A 294 5.99 -14.15 -19.01
CA HIS A 294 6.89 -13.61 -20.02
C HIS A 294 8.06 -14.55 -20.30
N PHE A 295 8.63 -15.16 -19.25
CA PHE A 295 9.66 -16.19 -19.44
C PHE A 295 9.15 -17.35 -20.30
N GLN A 296 8.00 -17.93 -19.96
CA GLN A 296 7.45 -19.09 -20.68
C GLN A 296 7.08 -18.78 -22.13
N GLN A 297 6.52 -17.59 -22.39
CA GLN A 297 5.98 -17.23 -23.70
C GLN A 297 7.02 -16.63 -24.65
N VAL A 298 8.01 -15.91 -24.11
CA VAL A 298 8.95 -15.10 -24.91
C VAL A 298 10.38 -15.61 -24.80
N LEU A 299 10.86 -15.92 -23.59
CA LEU A 299 12.28 -16.17 -23.35
C LEU A 299 12.67 -17.66 -23.43
N ALA A 300 11.76 -18.58 -23.09
CA ALA A 300 12.05 -20.01 -22.99
C ALA A 300 12.63 -20.59 -24.29
N ASP A 301 12.06 -20.19 -25.43
CA ASP A 301 12.48 -20.66 -26.75
C ASP A 301 13.80 -20.02 -27.24
N GLN A 302 14.18 -18.87 -26.67
CA GLN A 302 15.42 -18.16 -27.01
C GLN A 302 16.65 -18.74 -26.29
N GLY A 303 16.43 -19.46 -25.17
CA GLY A 303 17.49 -20.09 -24.39
C GLY A 303 18.60 -19.11 -23.99
N ARG A 304 19.86 -19.47 -24.25
CA ARG A 304 21.03 -18.63 -23.90
C ARG A 304 21.21 -17.39 -24.79
N HIS A 305 20.39 -17.24 -25.84
CA HIS A 305 20.45 -16.09 -26.74
C HIS A 305 19.56 -14.93 -26.28
N ALA A 306 18.68 -15.13 -25.29
CA ALA A 306 17.89 -14.07 -24.69
C ALA A 306 18.82 -13.02 -24.04
N SER A 307 18.61 -11.74 -24.39
CA SER A 307 19.27 -10.61 -23.71
C SER A 307 18.70 -10.40 -22.31
N THR A 308 17.40 -10.64 -22.15
CA THR A 308 16.69 -10.56 -20.88
C THR A 308 16.98 -11.77 -20.00
N LYS A 309 17.47 -11.50 -18.78
CA LYS A 309 17.60 -12.50 -17.71
C LYS A 309 16.25 -12.76 -17.05
N PHE A 310 16.04 -14.00 -16.63
CA PHE A 310 14.96 -14.40 -15.74
C PHE A 310 15.50 -15.22 -14.57
N SER A 311 14.88 -15.05 -13.39
CA SER A 311 14.97 -16.02 -12.29
C SER A 311 13.66 -16.09 -11.54
N SER A 312 13.32 -17.27 -11.05
CA SER A 312 12.19 -17.48 -10.15
C SER A 312 12.40 -16.90 -8.74
N ASP A 313 13.61 -16.46 -8.41
CA ASP A 313 13.87 -15.71 -7.17
C ASP A 313 13.81 -14.22 -7.47
N SER A 314 12.72 -13.59 -7.03
CA SER A 314 12.42 -12.17 -7.23
C SER A 314 13.44 -11.22 -6.59
N ASN A 315 14.16 -11.67 -5.55
CA ASN A 315 15.18 -10.88 -4.87
C ASN A 315 16.48 -10.77 -5.66
N ASN A 316 16.68 -11.55 -6.72
CA ASN A 316 17.83 -11.38 -7.58
C ASN A 316 17.84 -10.01 -8.28
N LEU A 317 16.70 -9.32 -8.40
CA LEU A 317 16.64 -7.92 -8.86
C LEU A 317 17.54 -6.99 -8.04
N LEU A 318 17.67 -7.23 -6.73
CA LEU A 318 18.49 -6.41 -5.83
C LEU A 318 19.99 -6.50 -6.11
N ARG A 319 20.42 -7.50 -6.87
CA ARG A 319 21.83 -7.70 -7.26
C ARG A 319 22.18 -6.95 -8.54
N GLU A 320 21.18 -6.41 -9.24
CA GLU A 320 21.37 -5.68 -10.48
C GLU A 320 21.64 -4.20 -10.21
N LYS A 321 22.32 -3.54 -11.16
CA LYS A 321 22.71 -2.13 -11.03
C LYS A 321 21.79 -1.23 -11.85
N ALA A 322 21.38 -0.12 -11.25
CA ALA A 322 20.63 0.93 -11.93
C ALA A 322 20.86 2.28 -11.26
N PHE A 323 20.48 3.36 -11.94
CA PHE A 323 20.46 4.69 -11.35
C PHE A 323 19.43 4.81 -10.22
N CYS A 324 18.26 4.18 -10.35
CA CYS A 324 17.18 4.26 -9.38
C CYS A 324 16.55 2.88 -9.13
N LEU A 325 16.28 2.57 -7.86
CA LEU A 325 15.43 1.45 -7.45
C LEU A 325 14.13 2.02 -6.86
N VAL A 326 13.00 1.53 -7.37
CA VAL A 326 11.66 1.85 -6.87
C VAL A 326 11.11 0.62 -6.14
N PRO A 327 11.15 0.58 -4.80
CA PRO A 327 10.50 -0.46 -4.02
C PRO A 327 8.99 -0.21 -3.97
N ALA A 328 8.22 -1.01 -4.69
CA ALA A 328 6.77 -0.89 -4.86
C ALA A 328 6.03 -2.20 -4.53
N ALA A 329 6.68 -3.16 -3.86
CA ALA A 329 6.02 -4.34 -3.32
C ALA A 329 5.60 -4.12 -1.85
N PRO A 330 4.56 -4.83 -1.37
CA PRO A 330 4.10 -4.76 0.02
C PRO A 330 4.99 -5.58 0.97
N VAL A 331 6.32 -5.50 0.81
CA VAL A 331 7.27 -6.22 1.66
C VAL A 331 7.84 -5.25 2.68
N PHE A 332 7.50 -5.48 3.96
CA PHE A 332 8.04 -4.70 5.06
C PHE A 332 9.56 -4.86 5.16
N ASN A 333 10.25 -3.75 5.47
CA ASN A 333 11.69 -3.72 5.68
C ASN A 333 12.51 -4.45 4.58
N TYR A 334 12.08 -4.32 3.33
CA TYR A 334 12.70 -5.02 2.21
C TYR A 334 14.20 -4.73 2.03
N LEU A 335 14.64 -3.53 2.45
CA LEU A 335 16.02 -3.07 2.32
C LEU A 335 16.84 -3.22 3.62
N GLY A 336 16.31 -3.92 4.63
CA GLY A 336 17.01 -4.15 5.90
C GLY A 336 17.43 -2.85 6.58
N VAL A 337 16.51 -1.88 6.64
CA VAL A 337 16.73 -0.56 7.26
C VAL A 337 16.66 -0.63 8.79
N ASP A 338 16.26 -1.78 9.35
CA ASP A 338 16.28 -1.98 10.80
C ASP A 338 17.74 -2.00 11.31
N PRO A 339 18.06 -1.25 12.39
CA PRO A 339 19.43 -1.13 12.90
C PRO A 339 20.22 -2.44 13.09
N PRO A 340 19.61 -3.58 13.52
CA PRO A 340 20.35 -4.82 13.70
C PRO A 340 20.60 -5.63 12.42
N GLU A 341 19.93 -5.34 11.29
CA GLU A 341 19.92 -6.23 10.12
C GLU A 341 21.08 -6.02 9.14
N GLY A 342 21.81 -4.91 9.26
CA GLY A 342 22.87 -4.54 8.32
C GLY A 342 22.32 -4.11 6.95
N ALA A 343 23.03 -3.21 6.25
CA ALA A 343 22.53 -2.65 5.00
C ALA A 343 22.37 -3.72 3.91
N SER A 344 21.16 -3.86 3.34
CA SER A 344 20.87 -4.80 2.25
C SER A 344 21.31 -4.29 0.88
N MET A 345 21.68 -3.02 0.79
CA MET A 345 22.21 -2.38 -0.40
C MET A 345 23.43 -1.53 -0.05
N THR A 346 24.44 -1.60 -0.90
CA THR A 346 25.59 -0.69 -0.89
C THR A 346 25.40 0.32 -2.02
N ILE A 347 25.50 1.61 -1.71
CA ILE A 347 25.75 2.62 -2.75
C ILE A 347 27.21 2.47 -3.18
N ASP A 348 27.49 2.27 -4.47
CA ASP A 348 28.87 2.27 -4.98
C ASP A 348 29.50 3.63 -4.60
N THR A 349 30.60 3.60 -3.84
CA THR A 349 31.34 4.79 -3.36
C THR A 349 32.23 5.40 -4.41
#